data_AF-A0A4R0JIY3-F1
#
_entry.id   AF-A0A4R0JIY3-F1
#
_cell.length_a   1.000
_cell.length_b   1.000
_cell.length_c   1.000
_cell.angle_alpha   90.00
_cell.angle_beta   90.00
_cell.angle_gamma   90.00
#
_symmetry.space_group_name_H-M   'P 1'
#
loop_
_entity.id
_entity.type
_entity.pdbx_description
1 polymer ?
#
loop_
_entity_poly.entity_id
_entity_poly.type
_entity_poly.pdbx_seq_one_letter_code
_entity_poly.pdbx_strand_id
1 'polypeptide(L)'
;MSSFDDSRLDDPAALQATDHLLRRLAMAGARVRAELEAAEEALSKVDTDGFRPRAVLAAGRDARLVRAVLEPVCPVPFVAWPGPGLPGWAGPLDLVIVLGGVGPDSDAESAASEAERRGTGLMVACPPDSPVARASAGARHAIRLPSQSDDQLASAVAVLQGLHQMELGPVVDAKSVASILDDVAIECSPNTDVASNPAKDLALVLADALPLVWGGSVLAARAARRVVEAIRLASGRPALAADAGHLLPVLNQPPRDLFADPFDKAEELRPALVILDDGTDDPGVTEHRHKLEDKAARHDVRVNVVTQAEGTDIARYAALSQHGRYAAAYLGIGLGRYGTPIDSAPDEPGNPAEDPAW
;
A
#
# COMPACT_ATOMS: atom_id res chain seq x y z
N MET A 1 -2.38 -26.38 11.22
CA MET A 1 -2.55 -25.21 10.33
C MET A 1 -3.99 -25.22 9.87
N SER A 2 -4.66 -24.06 9.83
CA SER A 2 -6.02 -23.98 9.29
C SER A 2 -6.00 -24.35 7.81
N SER A 3 -6.82 -25.34 7.41
CA SER A 3 -7.06 -25.67 6.01
C SER A 3 -7.86 -24.54 5.37
N PHE A 4 -7.57 -24.21 4.12
CA PHE A 4 -8.38 -23.24 3.38
C PHE A 4 -9.74 -23.85 3.05
N ASP A 5 -10.81 -23.07 3.22
CA ASP A 5 -12.20 -23.41 2.90
C ASP A 5 -12.76 -22.35 1.95
N ASP A 6 -12.89 -22.72 0.67
CA ASP A 6 -13.35 -21.85 -0.42
C ASP A 6 -14.83 -21.48 -0.28
N SER A 7 -15.65 -22.34 0.32
CA SER A 7 -17.07 -22.09 0.53
C SER A 7 -17.35 -20.85 1.41
N ARG A 8 -16.40 -20.48 2.29
CA ARG A 8 -16.47 -19.27 3.12
C ARG A 8 -16.43 -17.97 2.32
N LEU A 9 -15.93 -18.00 1.07
CA LEU A 9 -15.86 -16.81 0.23
C LEU A 9 -17.24 -16.39 -0.31
N ASP A 10 -18.20 -17.31 -0.33
CA ASP A 10 -19.58 -17.07 -0.75
C ASP A 10 -20.59 -17.32 0.39
N ASP A 11 -20.13 -17.71 1.58
CA ASP A 11 -20.97 -17.83 2.78
C ASP A 11 -21.38 -16.45 3.31
N PRO A 12 -22.69 -16.10 3.28
CA PRO A 12 -23.16 -14.81 3.78
C PRO A 12 -22.82 -14.57 5.26
N ALA A 13 -22.76 -15.62 6.09
CA ALA A 13 -22.44 -15.47 7.51
C ALA A 13 -20.97 -15.09 7.72
N ALA A 14 -20.04 -15.77 7.05
CA ALA A 14 -18.62 -15.44 7.08
C ALA A 14 -18.35 -14.03 6.56
N LEU A 15 -18.96 -13.66 5.42
CA LEU A 15 -18.81 -12.33 4.84
C LEU A 15 -19.36 -11.23 5.77
N GLN A 16 -20.54 -11.44 6.35
CA GLN A 16 -21.15 -10.51 7.31
C GLN A 16 -20.29 -10.33 8.57
N ALA A 17 -19.63 -11.39 9.06
CA ALA A 17 -18.72 -11.30 10.20
C ALA A 17 -17.46 -10.47 9.88
N THR A 18 -17.05 -10.40 8.61
CA THR A 18 -15.91 -9.58 8.14
C THR A 18 -16.29 -8.25 7.49
N ASP A 19 -17.56 -7.84 7.59
CA ASP A 19 -18.06 -6.65 6.92
C ASP A 19 -17.26 -5.39 7.30
N HIS A 20 -16.83 -5.23 8.56
CA HIS A 20 -16.02 -4.08 8.99
C HIS A 20 -14.73 -3.91 8.16
N LEU A 21 -14.08 -5.02 7.82
CA LEU A 21 -12.81 -5.07 7.09
C LEU A 21 -13.03 -4.86 5.59
N LEU A 22 -14.01 -5.54 4.99
CA LEU A 22 -14.34 -5.38 3.57
C LEU A 22 -14.93 -3.99 3.27
N ARG A 23 -15.74 -3.45 4.19
CA ARG A 23 -16.28 -2.09 4.10
C ARG A 23 -15.18 -1.05 4.23
N ARG A 24 -14.20 -1.25 5.11
CA ARG A 24 -13.03 -0.37 5.21
C ARG A 24 -12.26 -0.34 3.89
N LEU A 25 -12.06 -1.48 3.22
CA LEU A 25 -11.49 -1.49 1.87
C LEU A 25 -12.38 -0.72 0.87
N ALA A 26 -13.68 -1.00 0.85
CA ALA A 26 -14.61 -0.37 -0.08
C ALA A 26 -14.70 1.16 0.08
N MET A 27 -14.47 1.67 1.29
CA MET A 27 -14.48 3.11 1.59
C MET A 27 -13.18 3.84 1.22
N ALA A 28 -12.20 3.19 0.59
CA ALA A 28 -10.92 3.83 0.24
C ALA A 28 -11.10 5.07 -0.65
N GLY A 29 -11.93 4.99 -1.71
CA GLY A 29 -12.22 6.14 -2.57
C GLY A 29 -12.93 7.28 -1.81
N ALA A 30 -13.85 6.94 -0.90
CA ALA A 30 -14.51 7.91 -0.04
C ALA A 30 -13.54 8.62 0.92
N ARG A 31 -12.56 7.89 1.49
CA ARG A 31 -11.53 8.50 2.34
C ARG A 31 -10.61 9.44 1.57
N VAL A 32 -10.21 9.09 0.35
CA VAL A 32 -9.45 10.01 -0.52
C VAL A 32 -10.23 11.31 -0.72
N ARG A 33 -11.53 11.23 -1.03
CA ARG A 33 -12.38 12.44 -1.17
C ARG A 33 -12.47 13.24 0.13
N ALA A 34 -12.65 12.59 1.27
CA ALA A 34 -12.72 13.26 2.57
C ALA A 34 -11.41 13.99 2.93
N GLU A 35 -10.25 13.39 2.65
CA GLU A 35 -8.95 14.05 2.85
C GLU A 35 -8.78 15.27 1.93
N LEU A 36 -9.22 15.19 0.68
CA LEU A 36 -9.17 16.32 -0.24
C LEU A 36 -10.09 17.47 0.19
N GLU A 37 -11.30 17.15 0.63
CA GLU A 37 -12.26 18.13 1.17
C GLU A 37 -11.69 18.79 2.43
N ALA A 38 -11.11 18.01 3.34
CA ALA A 38 -10.45 18.53 4.54
C ALA A 38 -9.24 19.43 4.22
N ALA A 39 -8.50 19.09 3.17
CA ALA A 39 -7.31 19.81 2.72
C ALA A 39 -7.62 21.00 1.79
N GLU A 40 -8.85 21.17 1.31
CA GLU A 40 -9.20 22.12 0.23
C GLU A 40 -8.77 23.55 0.57
N GLU A 41 -9.09 24.04 1.77
CA GLU A 41 -8.73 25.39 2.20
C GLU A 41 -7.20 25.58 2.24
N ALA A 42 -6.47 24.58 2.75
CA ALA A 42 -5.01 24.64 2.84
C ALA A 42 -4.35 24.59 1.46
N LEU A 43 -4.84 23.70 0.58
CA LEU A 43 -4.38 23.57 -0.80
C LEU A 43 -4.66 24.85 -1.61
N SER A 44 -5.80 25.51 -1.40
CA SER A 44 -6.13 26.77 -2.08
C SER A 44 -5.15 27.92 -1.76
N LYS A 45 -4.43 27.82 -0.63
CA LYS A 45 -3.44 28.80 -0.14
C LYS A 45 -2.01 28.41 -0.48
N VAL A 46 -1.79 27.25 -1.10
CA VAL A 46 -0.46 26.85 -1.58
C VAL A 46 -0.10 27.79 -2.71
N ASP A 47 0.70 28.80 -2.39
CA ASP A 47 1.11 29.82 -3.35
C ASP A 47 2.14 29.26 -4.33
N THR A 48 1.97 29.63 -5.60
CA THR A 48 2.94 29.35 -6.68
C THR A 48 4.03 30.42 -6.74
N ASP A 49 3.82 31.58 -6.13
CA ASP A 49 4.74 32.71 -6.18
C ASP A 49 5.81 32.63 -5.07
N GLY A 50 6.82 31.79 -5.30
CA GLY A 50 8.20 32.14 -4.91
C GLY A 50 8.92 31.22 -3.92
N PHE A 51 8.26 30.31 -3.21
CA PHE A 51 8.97 29.35 -2.36
C PHE A 51 9.50 28.17 -3.18
N ARG A 52 10.77 28.26 -3.60
CA ARG A 52 11.48 27.16 -4.26
C ARG A 52 12.47 26.54 -3.27
N PRO A 53 12.16 25.38 -2.67
CA PRO A 53 13.05 24.77 -1.69
C PRO A 53 14.35 24.32 -2.35
N ARG A 54 15.45 24.39 -1.61
CA ARG A 54 16.76 23.84 -1.99
C ARG A 54 16.74 22.32 -2.06
N ALA A 55 15.99 21.67 -1.17
CA ALA A 55 15.78 20.23 -1.12
C ALA A 55 14.42 19.91 -0.49
N VAL A 56 13.87 18.74 -0.83
CA VAL A 56 12.65 18.20 -0.23
C VAL A 56 13.00 16.96 0.60
N LEU A 57 12.53 16.93 1.84
CA LEU A 57 12.70 15.79 2.73
C LEU A 57 11.33 15.23 3.09
N ALA A 58 11.17 13.92 3.06
CA ALA A 58 10.02 13.26 3.67
C ALA A 58 10.48 12.45 4.89
N ALA A 59 9.76 12.57 6.00
CA ALA A 59 10.04 11.85 7.23
C ALA A 59 8.80 11.10 7.74
N GLY A 60 9.01 10.11 8.60
CA GLY A 60 7.97 9.23 9.14
C GLY A 60 7.67 8.01 8.26
N ARG A 61 6.70 7.21 8.69
CA ARG A 61 6.36 5.89 8.11
C ARG A 61 6.09 5.91 6.59
N ASP A 62 5.57 7.02 6.07
CA ASP A 62 5.13 7.16 4.68
C ASP A 62 6.12 7.86 3.76
N ALA A 63 7.27 8.28 4.29
CA ALA A 63 8.33 8.90 3.50
C ALA A 63 8.73 8.06 2.28
N ARG A 64 8.63 6.73 2.39
CA ARG A 64 8.93 5.79 1.29
C ARG A 64 7.90 5.80 0.17
N LEU A 65 6.62 6.07 0.46
CA LEU A 65 5.59 6.24 -0.58
C LEU A 65 5.81 7.56 -1.31
N VAL A 66 5.99 8.66 -0.56
CA VAL A 66 6.29 9.97 -1.14
C VAL A 66 7.55 9.90 -1.99
N ARG A 67 8.60 9.20 -1.53
CA ARG A 67 9.81 8.95 -2.33
C ARG A 67 9.53 8.24 -3.64
N ALA A 68 8.76 7.15 -3.60
CA ALA A 68 8.49 6.35 -4.78
C ALA A 68 7.83 7.17 -5.90
N VAL A 69 7.06 8.19 -5.54
CA VAL A 69 6.41 9.12 -6.48
C VAL A 69 7.34 10.27 -6.88
N LEU A 70 8.05 10.89 -5.93
CA LEU A 70 8.82 12.12 -6.19
C LEU A 70 10.25 11.89 -6.68
N GLU A 71 10.92 10.81 -6.27
CA GLU A 71 12.34 10.56 -6.60
C GLU A 71 12.66 10.64 -8.11
N PRO A 72 11.79 10.16 -9.04
CA PRO A 72 12.08 10.25 -10.47
C PRO A 72 11.83 11.64 -11.10
N VAL A 73 11.04 12.51 -10.46
CA VAL A 73 10.47 13.71 -11.11
C VAL A 73 10.66 15.02 -10.34
N CYS A 74 11.09 14.97 -9.08
CA CYS A 74 11.25 16.16 -8.26
C CYS A 74 12.34 17.08 -8.85
N PRO A 75 12.08 18.39 -9.05
CA PRO A 75 13.03 19.30 -9.68
C PRO A 75 14.23 19.65 -8.78
N VAL A 76 14.19 19.24 -7.51
CA VAL A 76 15.23 19.48 -6.50
C VAL A 76 15.56 18.17 -5.78
N PRO A 77 16.71 18.06 -5.11
CA PRO A 77 17.07 16.85 -4.38
C PRO A 77 15.97 16.41 -3.41
N PHE A 78 15.51 15.18 -3.57
CA PHE A 78 14.53 14.55 -2.68
C PHE A 78 15.20 13.51 -1.78
N VAL A 79 14.86 13.51 -0.48
CA VAL A 79 15.37 12.54 0.49
C VAL A 79 14.24 12.00 1.35
N ALA A 80 13.99 10.68 1.31
CA ALA A 80 13.25 10.04 2.40
C ALA A 80 14.20 9.79 3.56
N TRP A 81 14.01 10.50 4.65
CA TRP A 81 14.84 10.40 5.84
C TRP A 81 14.39 9.23 6.72
N PRO A 82 15.24 8.21 6.93
CA PRO A 82 14.87 7.01 7.68
C PRO A 82 15.18 7.11 9.18
N GLY A 83 15.86 8.18 9.62
CA GLY A 83 16.31 8.34 10.99
C GLY A 83 15.38 9.24 11.81
N PRO A 84 15.57 9.29 13.14
CA PRO A 84 14.90 10.27 13.97
C PRO A 84 15.35 11.70 13.60
N GLY A 85 14.48 12.68 13.81
CA GLY A 85 14.74 14.09 13.54
C GLY A 85 14.99 14.40 12.06
N LEU A 86 15.94 15.28 11.78
CA LEU A 86 16.32 15.71 10.45
C LEU A 86 17.85 15.64 10.23
N PRO A 87 18.32 15.40 9.00
CA PRO A 87 19.75 15.37 8.71
C PRO A 87 20.40 16.72 9.04
N GLY A 88 21.69 16.70 9.40
CA GLY A 88 22.41 17.89 9.89
C GLY A 88 22.45 19.09 8.94
N TRP A 89 22.23 18.87 7.64
CA TRP A 89 22.21 19.93 6.62
C TRP A 89 20.84 20.58 6.43
N ALA A 90 19.76 19.99 6.95
CA ALA A 90 18.40 20.50 6.80
C ALA A 90 18.22 21.83 7.54
N GLY A 91 17.66 22.83 6.86
CA GLY A 91 17.49 24.18 7.37
C GLY A 91 16.42 25.01 6.64
N PRO A 92 16.40 26.35 6.83
CA PRO A 92 15.30 27.21 6.39
C PRO A 92 14.98 27.26 4.89
N LEU A 93 15.90 26.78 4.06
CA LEU A 93 15.72 26.73 2.60
C LEU A 93 15.14 25.40 2.12
N ASP A 94 14.96 24.42 3.00
CA ASP A 94 14.46 23.08 2.63
C ASP A 94 12.98 22.93 2.99
N LEU A 95 12.28 22.04 2.30
CA LEU A 95 10.90 21.64 2.59
C LEU A 95 10.89 20.28 3.27
N VAL A 96 10.30 20.17 4.45
CA VAL A 96 10.08 18.92 5.17
C VAL A 96 8.62 18.52 5.04
N ILE A 97 8.37 17.28 4.65
CA ILE A 97 7.05 16.65 4.53
C ILE A 97 6.92 15.64 5.66
N VAL A 98 5.88 15.76 6.47
CA VAL A 98 5.56 14.82 7.54
C VAL A 98 4.12 14.34 7.38
N LEU A 99 3.93 13.02 7.35
CA LEU A 99 2.61 12.39 7.38
C LEU A 99 2.46 11.72 8.75
N GLY A 100 1.48 12.17 9.52
CA GLY A 100 1.17 11.68 10.87
C GLY A 100 -0.22 11.06 10.92
N GLY A 101 -0.35 9.97 11.69
CA GLY A 101 -1.64 9.34 11.98
C GLY A 101 -2.23 9.77 13.32
N VAL A 102 -3.27 9.07 13.76
CA VAL A 102 -3.89 9.26 15.09
C VAL A 102 -2.97 8.76 16.22
N GLY A 103 -2.22 7.68 15.95
CA GLY A 103 -1.30 7.06 16.90
C GLY A 103 0.07 7.73 16.98
N PRO A 104 0.87 7.41 18.02
CA PRO A 104 2.22 7.92 18.17
C PRO A 104 3.14 7.44 17.04
N ASP A 105 3.98 8.34 16.55
CA ASP A 105 5.04 8.06 15.58
C ASP A 105 6.24 8.93 15.97
N SER A 106 7.15 8.34 16.74
CA SER A 106 8.30 9.05 17.30
C SER A 106 9.18 9.70 16.22
N ASP A 107 9.27 9.08 15.05
CA ASP A 107 10.11 9.58 13.97
C ASP A 107 9.43 10.79 13.29
N ALA A 108 8.13 10.69 13.03
CA ALA A 108 7.34 11.81 12.50
C ALA A 108 7.28 13.00 13.49
N GLU A 109 7.06 12.73 14.78
CA GLU A 109 7.04 13.75 15.83
C GLU A 109 8.40 14.45 15.97
N SER A 110 9.49 13.67 15.98
CA SER A 110 10.85 14.21 16.07
C SER A 110 11.21 15.05 14.85
N ALA A 111 10.86 14.59 13.64
CA ALA A 111 11.08 15.35 12.41
C ALA A 111 10.28 16.65 12.37
N ALA A 112 9.00 16.62 12.80
CA ALA A 112 8.14 17.79 12.87
C ALA A 112 8.66 18.85 13.88
N SER A 113 9.05 18.40 15.07
CA SER A 113 9.64 19.27 16.09
C SER A 113 10.96 19.89 15.65
N GLU A 114 11.80 19.10 14.97
CA GLU A 114 13.08 19.59 14.48
C GLU A 114 12.93 20.53 13.27
N ALA A 115 11.98 20.27 12.38
CA ALA A 115 11.60 21.17 11.29
C ALA A 115 11.20 22.56 11.83
N GLU A 116 10.31 22.58 12.83
CA GLU A 116 9.91 23.80 13.53
C GLU A 116 11.12 24.51 14.15
N ARG A 117 11.92 23.80 14.95
CA ARG A 117 13.08 24.37 15.66
C ARG A 117 14.12 24.97 14.71
N ARG A 118 14.32 24.35 13.54
CA ARG A 118 15.29 24.80 12.52
C ARG A 118 14.70 25.78 11.52
N GLY A 119 13.40 26.06 11.60
CA GLY A 119 12.70 26.99 10.72
C GLY A 119 12.64 26.53 9.27
N THR A 120 12.60 25.22 9.01
CA THR A 120 12.44 24.68 7.65
C THR A 120 11.06 25.05 7.09
N GLY A 121 10.92 25.03 5.76
CA GLY A 121 9.60 24.86 5.16
C GLY A 121 9.00 23.56 5.67
N LEU A 122 7.71 23.54 5.97
CA LEU A 122 7.05 22.39 6.57
C LEU A 122 5.67 22.17 5.94
N MET A 123 5.44 20.97 5.43
CA MET A 123 4.14 20.47 5.01
C MET A 123 3.78 19.28 5.90
N VAL A 124 2.66 19.36 6.61
CA VAL A 124 2.23 18.32 7.55
C VAL A 124 0.83 17.87 7.17
N ALA A 125 0.66 16.57 6.95
CA ALA A 125 -0.65 15.94 6.87
C ALA A 125 -0.88 15.10 8.11
N CYS A 126 -1.82 15.49 8.97
CA CYS A 126 -2.12 14.76 10.21
C CYS A 126 -3.49 15.13 10.77
N PRO A 127 -4.09 14.26 11.61
CA PRO A 127 -5.29 14.62 12.35
C PRO A 127 -5.08 15.86 13.23
N PRO A 128 -6.11 16.70 13.39
CA PRO A 128 -6.10 17.78 14.38
C PRO A 128 -5.74 17.23 15.77
N ASP A 129 -4.98 17.98 16.55
CA ASP A 129 -4.56 17.65 17.91
C ASP A 129 -3.72 16.36 18.07
N SER A 130 -3.30 15.72 16.97
CA SER A 130 -2.36 14.58 16.98
C SER A 130 -0.99 14.97 17.58
N PRO A 131 -0.17 14.00 18.02
CA PRO A 131 1.19 14.28 18.49
C PRO A 131 2.02 15.08 17.48
N VAL A 132 1.91 14.75 16.18
CA VAL A 132 2.58 15.47 15.09
C VAL A 132 2.05 16.90 14.93
N ALA A 133 0.73 17.12 15.08
CA ALA A 133 0.15 18.46 15.05
C ALA A 133 0.68 19.33 16.20
N ARG A 134 0.82 18.77 17.41
CA ARG A 134 1.38 19.47 18.58
C ARG A 134 2.87 19.74 18.42
N ALA A 135 3.63 18.77 17.90
CA ALA A 135 5.06 18.88 17.67
C ALA A 135 5.43 19.96 16.64
N SER A 136 4.49 20.35 15.77
CA SER A 136 4.65 21.38 14.74
C SER A 136 3.83 22.65 15.01
N ALA A 137 3.27 22.82 16.21
CA ALA A 137 2.32 23.89 16.51
C ALA A 137 2.93 25.30 16.39
N GLY A 138 4.24 25.47 16.63
CA GLY A 138 4.92 26.75 16.54
C GLY A 138 5.34 27.15 15.11
N ALA A 139 5.26 26.23 14.14
CA ALA A 139 5.61 26.49 12.75
C ALA A 139 4.54 27.35 12.04
N ARG A 140 4.70 28.68 12.08
CA ARG A 140 3.70 29.66 11.61
C ARG A 140 3.35 29.53 10.13
N HIS A 141 4.32 29.19 9.29
CA HIS A 141 4.16 29.12 7.84
C HIS A 141 4.01 27.68 7.33
N ALA A 142 3.75 26.71 8.21
CA ALA A 142 3.58 25.33 7.79
C ALA A 142 2.28 25.15 6.99
N ILE A 143 2.37 24.45 5.87
CA ILE A 143 1.23 23.98 5.09
C ILE A 143 0.63 22.80 5.86
N ARG A 144 -0.55 23.01 6.46
CA ARG A 144 -1.22 21.99 7.26
C ARG A 144 -2.38 21.42 6.46
N LEU A 145 -2.31 20.13 6.16
CA LEU A 145 -3.35 19.36 5.51
C LEU A 145 -4.06 18.55 6.61
N PRO A 146 -5.24 18.99 7.10
CA PRO A 146 -5.96 18.26 8.13
C PRO A 146 -6.35 16.88 7.60
N SER A 147 -6.04 15.85 8.38
CA SER A 147 -6.44 14.48 8.04
C SER A 147 -7.63 14.03 8.87
N GLN A 148 -8.58 13.35 8.25
CA GLN A 148 -9.80 12.85 8.90
C GLN A 148 -9.79 11.31 9.04
N SER A 149 -8.79 10.65 8.47
CA SER A 149 -8.65 9.19 8.47
C SER A 149 -7.25 8.75 8.91
N ASP A 150 -7.11 7.47 9.21
CA ASP A 150 -5.83 6.79 9.42
C ASP A 150 -5.31 6.15 8.12
N ASP A 151 -5.91 6.46 6.97
CA ASP A 151 -5.56 5.92 5.66
C ASP A 151 -4.38 6.67 5.05
N GLN A 152 -3.21 6.04 5.15
CA GLN A 152 -1.94 6.57 4.66
C GLN A 152 -1.97 6.93 3.17
N LEU A 153 -2.71 6.16 2.35
CA LEU A 153 -2.81 6.46 0.92
C LEU A 153 -3.60 7.76 0.72
N ALA A 154 -4.72 7.91 1.43
CA ALA A 154 -5.58 9.08 1.30
C ALA A 154 -4.83 10.37 1.71
N SER A 155 -4.13 10.37 2.85
CA SER A 155 -3.30 11.50 3.27
C SER A 155 -2.15 11.77 2.31
N ALA A 156 -1.51 10.72 1.78
CA ALA A 156 -0.44 10.86 0.79
C ALA A 156 -0.93 11.49 -0.53
N VAL A 157 -2.14 11.15 -0.99
CA VAL A 157 -2.73 11.76 -2.18
C VAL A 157 -2.94 13.27 -1.98
N ALA A 158 -3.43 13.71 -0.81
CA ALA A 158 -3.57 15.13 -0.49
C ALA A 158 -2.20 15.86 -0.46
N VAL A 159 -1.18 15.23 0.12
CA VAL A 159 0.21 15.76 0.12
C VAL A 159 0.75 15.89 -1.30
N LEU A 160 0.61 14.84 -2.12
CA LEU A 160 1.08 14.83 -3.51
C LEU A 160 0.34 15.87 -4.35
N GLN A 161 -0.95 16.10 -4.09
CA GLN A 161 -1.72 17.17 -4.74
C GLN A 161 -1.15 18.56 -4.42
N GLY A 162 -0.76 18.83 -3.17
CA GLY A 162 -0.10 20.08 -2.78
C GLY A 162 1.28 20.22 -3.42
N LEU A 163 2.06 19.15 -3.46
CA LEU A 163 3.37 19.15 -4.11
C LEU A 163 3.29 19.37 -5.62
N HIS A 164 2.26 18.82 -6.27
CA HIS A 164 1.98 19.09 -7.67
C HIS A 164 1.70 20.59 -7.91
N GLN A 165 0.89 21.22 -7.05
CA GLN A 165 0.60 22.67 -7.12
C GLN A 165 1.86 23.52 -6.90
N MET A 166 2.80 23.06 -6.09
CA MET A 166 4.12 23.70 -5.89
C MET A 166 5.12 23.42 -7.03
N GLU A 167 4.73 22.71 -8.08
CA GLU A 167 5.61 22.24 -9.16
C GLU A 167 6.75 21.33 -8.66
N LEU A 168 6.57 20.66 -7.51
CA LEU A 168 7.56 19.77 -6.88
C LEU A 168 7.31 18.28 -7.15
N GLY A 169 6.19 17.93 -7.77
CA GLY A 169 5.78 16.55 -8.03
C GLY A 169 5.03 16.36 -9.35
N PRO A 170 4.74 15.11 -9.72
CA PRO A 170 4.04 14.80 -10.97
C PRO A 170 2.59 15.28 -10.91
N VAL A 171 1.90 15.23 -12.05
CA VAL A 171 0.46 15.48 -12.08
C VAL A 171 -0.26 14.44 -11.22
N VAL A 172 -1.09 14.94 -10.30
CA VAL A 172 -1.95 14.13 -9.45
C VAL A 172 -3.39 14.46 -9.78
N ASP A 173 -4.15 13.42 -10.16
CA ASP A 173 -5.60 13.51 -10.26
C ASP A 173 -6.22 12.72 -9.12
N ALA A 174 -6.38 13.39 -7.98
CA ALA A 174 -6.88 12.77 -6.76
C ALA A 174 -8.35 12.30 -6.88
N LYS A 175 -9.14 12.94 -7.76
CA LYS A 175 -10.52 12.50 -8.04
C LYS A 175 -10.51 11.21 -8.83
N SER A 176 -9.65 11.10 -9.85
CA SER A 176 -9.45 9.86 -10.60
C SER A 176 -8.94 8.72 -9.70
N VAL A 177 -8.02 8.99 -8.76
CA VAL A 177 -7.59 7.99 -7.77
C VAL A 177 -8.77 7.45 -6.96
N ALA A 178 -9.64 8.35 -6.48
CA ALA A 178 -10.83 7.95 -5.71
C ALA A 178 -11.80 7.11 -6.55
N SER A 179 -12.06 7.50 -7.80
CA SER A 179 -12.92 6.74 -8.72
C SER A 179 -12.36 5.34 -9.01
N ILE A 180 -11.06 5.23 -9.31
CA ILE A 180 -10.41 3.93 -9.54
C ILE A 180 -10.50 3.02 -8.31
N LEU A 181 -10.36 3.58 -7.10
CA LEU A 181 -10.55 2.81 -5.87
C LEU A 181 -11.99 2.32 -5.68
N ASP A 182 -12.99 3.11 -6.09
CA ASP A 182 -14.39 2.70 -6.08
C ASP A 182 -14.65 1.59 -7.12
N ASP A 183 -14.05 1.68 -8.31
CA ASP A 183 -14.17 0.67 -9.36
C ASP A 183 -13.58 -0.68 -8.88
N VAL A 184 -12.39 -0.66 -8.27
CA VAL A 184 -11.80 -1.87 -7.66
C VAL A 184 -12.70 -2.44 -6.56
N ALA A 185 -13.35 -1.59 -5.76
CA ALA A 185 -14.28 -2.05 -4.72
C ALA A 185 -15.54 -2.72 -5.30
N ILE A 186 -16.03 -2.24 -6.45
CA ILE A 186 -17.15 -2.84 -7.17
C ILE A 186 -16.73 -4.21 -7.74
N GLU A 187 -15.59 -4.28 -8.42
CA GLU A 187 -15.06 -5.53 -8.99
C GLU A 187 -14.77 -6.58 -7.92
N CYS A 188 -14.16 -6.16 -6.82
CA CYS A 188 -13.79 -7.03 -5.71
C CYS A 188 -14.90 -7.19 -4.68
N SER A 189 -16.16 -6.83 -5.00
CA SER A 189 -17.27 -6.84 -4.05
C SER A 189 -17.53 -8.23 -3.45
N PRO A 190 -17.88 -8.34 -2.15
CA PRO A 190 -18.23 -9.61 -1.53
C PRO A 190 -19.46 -10.28 -2.16
N ASN A 191 -20.36 -9.50 -2.75
CA ASN A 191 -21.57 -9.98 -3.40
C ASN A 191 -21.31 -10.52 -4.83
N THR A 192 -20.12 -10.30 -5.37
CA THR A 192 -19.67 -10.86 -6.65
C THR A 192 -19.22 -12.30 -6.43
N ASP A 193 -19.66 -13.22 -7.28
CA ASP A 193 -19.29 -14.64 -7.21
C ASP A 193 -17.79 -14.85 -7.41
N VAL A 194 -17.26 -15.94 -6.85
CA VAL A 194 -15.82 -16.27 -6.94
C VAL A 194 -15.31 -16.27 -8.38
N ALA A 195 -16.11 -16.73 -9.35
CA ALA A 195 -15.68 -16.86 -10.74
C ALA A 195 -15.48 -15.52 -11.47
N SER A 196 -16.08 -14.43 -10.97
CA SER A 196 -15.96 -13.10 -11.58
C SER A 196 -15.26 -12.07 -10.68
N ASN A 197 -14.99 -12.42 -9.41
CA ASN A 197 -14.26 -11.56 -8.48
C ASN A 197 -12.75 -11.83 -8.54
N PRO A 198 -11.93 -10.92 -9.09
CA PRO A 198 -10.49 -11.13 -9.26
C PRO A 198 -9.74 -11.29 -7.93
N ALA A 199 -10.25 -10.70 -6.84
CA ALA A 199 -9.62 -10.83 -5.53
C ALA A 199 -9.94 -12.18 -4.86
N LYS A 200 -11.14 -12.73 -5.04
CA LYS A 200 -11.47 -14.09 -4.58
C LYS A 200 -10.66 -15.13 -5.37
N ASP A 201 -10.56 -14.98 -6.69
CA ASP A 201 -9.72 -15.85 -7.53
C ASP A 201 -8.24 -15.81 -7.09
N LEU A 202 -7.68 -14.60 -6.90
CA LEU A 202 -6.32 -14.48 -6.40
C LEU A 202 -6.17 -15.09 -5.00
N ALA A 203 -7.15 -14.97 -4.11
CA ALA A 203 -7.11 -15.62 -2.80
C ALA A 203 -7.04 -17.16 -2.91
N LEU A 204 -7.77 -17.78 -3.86
CA LEU A 204 -7.68 -19.22 -4.14
C LEU A 204 -6.29 -19.62 -4.63
N VAL A 205 -5.65 -18.81 -5.47
CA VAL A 205 -4.27 -19.06 -5.93
C VAL A 205 -3.30 -19.04 -4.74
N LEU A 206 -3.50 -18.09 -3.81
CA LEU A 206 -2.65 -17.89 -2.63
C LEU A 206 -2.92 -18.88 -1.49
N ALA A 207 -4.09 -19.53 -1.49
CA ALA A 207 -4.53 -20.48 -0.46
C ALA A 207 -3.52 -21.60 -0.21
N ASP A 208 -2.91 -22.12 -1.28
CA ASP A 208 -1.98 -23.25 -1.24
C ASP A 208 -0.64 -22.91 -1.92
N ALA A 209 -0.16 -21.67 -1.73
CA ALA A 209 1.09 -21.23 -2.31
C ALA A 209 1.97 -20.41 -1.36
N LEU A 210 3.26 -20.34 -1.70
CA LEU A 210 4.20 -19.33 -1.20
C LEU A 210 4.19 -18.13 -2.16
N PRO A 211 3.59 -16.99 -1.80
CA PRO A 211 3.41 -15.89 -2.73
C PRO A 211 4.73 -15.17 -3.02
N LEU A 212 5.07 -15.09 -4.29
CA LEU A 212 6.16 -14.28 -4.84
C LEU A 212 5.54 -13.14 -5.64
N VAL A 213 5.61 -11.91 -5.16
CA VAL A 213 4.98 -10.76 -5.83
C VAL A 213 6.05 -9.89 -6.47
N TRP A 214 5.89 -9.63 -7.77
CA TRP A 214 6.75 -8.77 -8.55
C TRP A 214 5.97 -7.57 -9.08
N GLY A 215 6.62 -6.41 -9.12
CA GLY A 215 6.12 -5.23 -9.81
C GLY A 215 7.28 -4.60 -10.59
N GLY A 216 7.03 -4.24 -11.84
CA GLY A 216 8.08 -3.79 -12.76
C GLY A 216 8.58 -2.38 -12.50
N SER A 217 7.66 -1.44 -12.27
CA SER A 217 7.99 -0.05 -11.94
C SER A 217 8.30 0.13 -10.45
N VAL A 218 8.83 1.30 -10.08
CA VAL A 218 9.08 1.69 -8.69
C VAL A 218 7.79 1.62 -7.85
N LEU A 219 6.66 2.07 -8.41
CA LEU A 219 5.37 2.09 -7.74
C LEU A 219 4.71 0.71 -7.72
N ALA A 220 4.78 -0.07 -8.80
CA ALA A 220 4.32 -1.46 -8.80
C ALA A 220 5.11 -2.32 -7.78
N ALA A 221 6.43 -2.14 -7.69
CA ALA A 221 7.25 -2.81 -6.67
C ALA A 221 6.90 -2.36 -5.25
N ARG A 222 6.51 -1.08 -5.07
CA ARG A 222 5.99 -0.58 -3.79
C ARG A 222 4.64 -1.21 -3.44
N ALA A 223 3.73 -1.33 -4.41
CA ALA A 223 2.45 -2.02 -4.25
C ALA A 223 2.70 -3.48 -3.86
N ALA A 224 3.61 -4.18 -4.54
CA ALA A 224 3.98 -5.56 -4.24
C ALA A 224 4.40 -5.73 -2.77
N ARG A 225 5.21 -4.80 -2.23
CA ARG A 225 5.60 -4.80 -0.81
C ARG A 225 4.42 -4.64 0.14
N ARG A 226 3.46 -3.76 -0.17
CA ARG A 226 2.23 -3.59 0.63
C ARG A 226 1.33 -4.81 0.56
N VAL A 227 1.19 -5.41 -0.61
CA VAL A 227 0.39 -6.61 -0.83
C VAL A 227 0.95 -7.80 -0.04
N VAL A 228 2.26 -8.05 -0.07
CA VAL A 228 2.84 -9.15 0.74
C VAL A 228 2.77 -8.89 2.23
N GLU A 229 2.80 -7.64 2.68
CA GLU A 229 2.53 -7.31 4.09
C GLU A 229 1.10 -7.70 4.48
N ALA A 230 0.10 -7.34 3.67
CA ALA A 230 -1.29 -7.73 3.89
C ALA A 230 -1.49 -9.25 3.84
N ILE A 231 -0.86 -9.95 2.88
CA ILE A 231 -0.92 -11.42 2.79
C ILE A 231 -0.31 -12.08 4.02
N ARG A 232 0.84 -11.60 4.52
CA ARG A 232 1.47 -12.13 5.73
C ARG A 232 0.58 -11.94 6.95
N LEU A 233 -0.08 -10.79 7.09
CA LEU A 233 -1.04 -10.54 8.17
C LEU A 233 -2.24 -11.49 8.08
N ALA A 234 -2.82 -11.62 6.89
CA ALA A 234 -4.00 -12.44 6.64
C ALA A 234 -3.75 -13.93 6.80
N SER A 235 -2.59 -14.43 6.37
CA SER A 235 -2.30 -15.87 6.34
C SER A 235 -1.45 -16.36 7.50
N GLY A 236 -0.60 -15.50 8.09
CA GLY A 236 0.48 -15.91 8.98
C GLY A 236 1.60 -16.71 8.30
N ARG A 237 1.65 -16.71 6.96
CA ARG A 237 2.59 -17.49 6.15
C ARG A 237 3.62 -16.58 5.47
N PRO A 238 4.82 -17.10 5.11
CA PRO A 238 5.80 -16.32 4.36
C PRO A 238 5.27 -15.86 2.99
N ALA A 239 5.55 -14.61 2.63
CA ALA A 239 5.35 -14.05 1.30
C ALA A 239 6.49 -13.08 0.98
N LEU A 240 6.96 -13.06 -0.27
CA LEU A 240 8.12 -12.30 -0.71
C LEU A 240 7.74 -11.32 -1.83
N ALA A 241 8.11 -10.05 -1.67
CA ALA A 241 8.11 -9.08 -2.75
C ALA A 241 9.54 -8.62 -3.01
N ALA A 242 10.03 -8.81 -4.23
CA ALA A 242 11.40 -8.50 -4.60
C ALA A 242 11.55 -8.27 -6.11
N ASP A 243 12.69 -7.70 -6.50
CA ASP A 243 13.07 -7.57 -7.91
C ASP A 243 13.27 -8.94 -8.57
N ALA A 244 13.16 -8.99 -9.91
CA ALA A 244 13.21 -10.23 -10.68
C ALA A 244 14.46 -11.09 -10.38
N GLY A 245 15.63 -10.46 -10.22
CA GLY A 245 16.88 -11.14 -9.88
C GLY A 245 16.84 -11.94 -8.57
N HIS A 246 16.02 -11.51 -7.59
CA HIS A 246 15.85 -12.21 -6.32
C HIS A 246 14.74 -13.26 -6.36
N LEU A 247 13.76 -13.11 -7.25
CA LEU A 247 12.67 -14.08 -7.42
C LEU A 247 13.10 -15.28 -8.29
N LEU A 248 13.95 -15.07 -9.29
CA LEU A 248 14.42 -16.11 -10.21
C LEU A 248 15.06 -17.32 -9.50
N PRO A 249 15.92 -17.17 -8.46
CA PRO A 249 16.42 -18.30 -7.68
C PRO A 249 15.32 -19.03 -6.90
N VAL A 250 14.32 -18.32 -6.39
CA VAL A 250 13.21 -18.93 -5.62
C VAL A 250 12.27 -19.72 -6.53
N LEU A 251 12.08 -19.27 -7.78
CA LEU A 251 11.33 -19.98 -8.80
C LEU A 251 12.02 -21.28 -9.29
N ASN A 252 13.26 -21.53 -8.89
CA ASN A 252 14.01 -22.72 -9.28
C ASN A 252 13.57 -23.96 -8.48
N GLN A 253 12.34 -24.42 -8.72
CA GLN A 253 11.72 -25.54 -8.01
C GLN A 253 11.98 -26.87 -8.73
N PRO A 254 12.06 -28.01 -8.02
CA PRO A 254 12.03 -29.30 -8.70
C PRO A 254 10.72 -29.45 -9.48
N PRO A 255 10.70 -30.18 -10.61
CA PRO A 255 9.48 -30.46 -11.35
C PRO A 255 8.42 -31.08 -10.45
N ARG A 256 7.14 -30.79 -10.69
CA ARG A 256 6.04 -31.42 -9.96
C ARG A 256 6.02 -32.91 -10.28
N ASP A 257 6.06 -33.75 -9.23
CA ASP A 257 5.80 -35.18 -9.39
C ASP A 257 4.29 -35.41 -9.46
N LEU A 258 3.79 -35.77 -10.65
CA LEU A 258 2.37 -36.01 -10.89
C LEU A 258 1.87 -37.32 -10.26
N PHE A 259 2.78 -38.20 -9.83
CA PHE A 259 2.47 -39.50 -9.25
C PHE A 259 2.71 -39.55 -7.75
N ALA A 260 3.17 -38.46 -7.13
CA ALA A 260 3.31 -38.37 -5.69
C ALA A 260 1.93 -38.48 -5.04
N ASP A 261 1.78 -39.41 -4.09
CA ASP A 261 0.56 -39.56 -3.31
C ASP A 261 0.38 -38.32 -2.41
N PRO A 262 -0.73 -37.58 -2.53
CA PRO A 262 -1.02 -36.42 -1.69
C PRO A 262 -1.06 -36.72 -0.18
N PHE A 263 -1.23 -37.99 0.22
CA PHE A 263 -1.35 -38.39 1.61
C PHE A 263 -0.05 -38.91 2.23
N ASP A 264 1.00 -39.16 1.42
CA ASP A 264 2.28 -39.72 1.89
C ASP A 264 3.24 -38.66 2.49
N LYS A 265 3.08 -37.39 2.12
CA LYS A 265 3.91 -36.28 2.61
C LYS A 265 3.05 -35.08 2.98
N ALA A 266 3.50 -34.32 3.98
CA ALA A 266 2.93 -33.01 4.25
C ALA A 266 3.07 -32.13 3.00
N GLU A 267 1.99 -31.48 2.59
CA GLU A 267 1.96 -30.67 1.38
C GLU A 267 2.91 -29.47 1.52
N GLU A 268 4.05 -29.51 0.82
CA GLU A 268 4.97 -28.39 0.77
C GLU A 268 4.39 -27.32 -0.15
N LEU A 269 4.08 -26.14 0.42
CA LEU A 269 3.60 -25.00 -0.34
C LEU A 269 4.61 -24.65 -1.44
N ARG A 270 4.20 -24.74 -2.70
CA ARG A 270 5.02 -24.34 -3.84
C ARG A 270 4.88 -22.83 -4.08
N PRO A 271 5.89 -22.17 -4.66
CA PRO A 271 5.77 -20.78 -5.07
C PRO A 271 4.59 -20.56 -6.03
N ALA A 272 3.94 -19.40 -5.90
CA ALA A 272 3.08 -18.83 -6.94
C ALA A 272 3.56 -17.42 -7.24
N LEU A 273 3.75 -17.10 -8.52
CA LEU A 273 4.18 -15.79 -8.97
C LEU A 273 2.96 -14.90 -9.20
N VAL A 274 2.92 -13.74 -8.56
CA VAL A 274 1.95 -12.68 -8.79
C VAL A 274 2.67 -11.50 -9.43
N ILE A 275 2.21 -11.06 -10.60
CA ILE A 275 2.74 -9.91 -11.31
C ILE A 275 1.77 -8.75 -11.15
N LEU A 276 2.23 -7.65 -10.55
CA LEU A 276 1.51 -6.38 -10.52
C LEU A 276 1.99 -5.53 -11.70
N ASP A 277 1.14 -5.45 -12.72
CA ASP A 277 1.42 -4.77 -13.98
C ASP A 277 0.70 -3.42 -14.02
N ASP A 278 1.47 -2.33 -14.00
CA ASP A 278 0.93 -0.97 -14.08
C ASP A 278 0.94 -0.39 -15.51
N GLY A 279 1.14 -1.25 -16.52
CA GLY A 279 1.16 -0.85 -17.92
C GLY A 279 2.39 -0.02 -18.31
N THR A 280 3.44 0.01 -17.49
CA THR A 280 4.69 0.71 -17.83
C THR A 280 5.36 0.09 -19.06
N ASP A 281 5.54 0.88 -20.12
CA ASP A 281 6.23 0.49 -21.35
C ASP A 281 7.74 0.80 -21.25
N ASP A 282 8.44 0.00 -20.44
CA ASP A 282 9.91 0.03 -20.31
C ASP A 282 10.52 -1.30 -20.78
N PRO A 283 11.49 -1.30 -21.71
CA PRO A 283 12.09 -2.53 -22.24
C PRO A 283 12.72 -3.42 -21.15
N GLY A 284 13.30 -2.83 -20.11
CA GLY A 284 13.87 -3.57 -18.99
C GLY A 284 12.81 -4.24 -18.13
N VAL A 285 11.68 -3.56 -17.88
CA VAL A 285 10.50 -4.14 -17.23
C VAL A 285 9.96 -5.33 -18.04
N THR A 286 9.80 -5.17 -19.36
CA THR A 286 9.33 -6.25 -20.24
C THR A 286 10.29 -7.44 -20.23
N GLU A 287 11.61 -7.21 -20.31
CA GLU A 287 12.62 -8.27 -20.26
C GLU A 287 12.58 -9.03 -18.92
N HIS A 288 12.47 -8.32 -17.79
CA HIS A 288 12.36 -8.94 -16.47
C HIS A 288 11.08 -9.77 -16.33
N ARG A 289 9.95 -9.26 -16.83
CA ARG A 289 8.68 -9.99 -16.87
C ARG A 289 8.83 -11.30 -17.62
N HIS A 290 9.32 -11.26 -18.86
CA HIS A 290 9.52 -12.45 -19.68
C HIS A 290 10.43 -13.48 -19.00
N LYS A 291 11.53 -13.05 -18.36
CA LYS A 291 12.41 -13.96 -17.61
C LYS A 291 11.68 -14.67 -16.46
N LEU A 292 10.83 -13.96 -15.74
CA LEU A 292 10.05 -14.53 -14.63
C LEU A 292 8.98 -15.51 -15.15
N GLU A 293 8.24 -15.14 -16.18
CA GLU A 293 7.22 -15.99 -16.81
C GLU A 293 7.83 -17.26 -17.40
N ASP A 294 8.92 -17.14 -18.16
CA ASP A 294 9.67 -18.28 -18.71
C ASP A 294 10.17 -19.22 -17.61
N LYS A 295 10.72 -18.65 -16.52
CA LYS A 295 11.22 -19.44 -15.40
C LYS A 295 10.07 -20.14 -14.68
N ALA A 296 8.97 -19.45 -14.43
CA ALA A 296 7.79 -20.02 -13.80
C ALA A 296 7.21 -21.17 -14.64
N ALA A 297 7.07 -20.99 -15.95
CA ALA A 297 6.59 -22.01 -16.88
C ALA A 297 7.48 -23.26 -16.88
N ARG A 298 8.81 -23.11 -16.89
CA ARG A 298 9.76 -24.25 -16.85
C ARG A 298 9.68 -25.08 -15.57
N HIS A 299 9.25 -24.48 -14.46
CA HIS A 299 9.20 -25.11 -13.14
C HIS A 299 7.77 -25.46 -12.67
N ASP A 300 6.78 -25.31 -13.56
CA ASP A 300 5.35 -25.52 -13.27
C ASP A 300 4.91 -24.68 -12.05
N VAL A 301 5.28 -23.41 -12.05
CA VAL A 301 4.86 -22.40 -11.06
C VAL A 301 3.71 -21.61 -11.65
N ARG A 302 2.61 -21.52 -10.90
CA ARG A 302 1.44 -20.71 -11.26
C ARG A 302 1.82 -19.24 -11.38
N VAL A 303 1.36 -18.57 -12.44
CA VAL A 303 1.54 -17.13 -12.66
C VAL A 303 0.15 -16.49 -12.68
N ASN A 304 -0.06 -15.48 -11.84
CA ASN A 304 -1.26 -14.64 -11.87
C ASN A 304 -0.87 -13.18 -12.14
N VAL A 305 -1.54 -12.52 -13.07
CA VAL A 305 -1.26 -11.13 -13.43
C VAL A 305 -2.42 -10.25 -12.97
N VAL A 306 -2.12 -9.21 -12.21
CA VAL A 306 -3.05 -8.14 -11.85
C VAL A 306 -2.62 -6.90 -12.62
N THR A 307 -3.46 -6.43 -13.54
CA THR A 307 -3.14 -5.31 -14.41
C THR A 307 -3.96 -4.08 -14.05
N GLN A 308 -3.31 -2.93 -13.94
CA GLN A 308 -3.96 -1.61 -13.94
C GLN A 308 -3.14 -0.63 -14.78
N ALA A 309 -3.53 -0.44 -16.03
CA ALA A 309 -2.83 0.44 -16.97
C ALA A 309 -3.44 1.85 -17.05
N GLU A 310 -4.61 2.08 -16.45
CA GLU A 310 -5.33 3.35 -16.56
C GLU A 310 -5.04 4.30 -15.40
N GLY A 311 -5.03 5.60 -15.71
CA GLY A 311 -4.85 6.68 -14.74
C GLY A 311 -3.41 7.11 -14.51
N THR A 312 -3.25 8.09 -13.60
CA THR A 312 -1.93 8.57 -13.17
C THR A 312 -1.15 7.48 -12.42
N ASP A 313 0.17 7.63 -12.29
CA ASP A 313 1.02 6.65 -11.64
C ASP A 313 0.56 6.30 -10.21
N ILE A 314 0.07 7.29 -9.46
CA ILE A 314 -0.48 7.09 -8.11
C ILE A 314 -1.83 6.34 -8.13
N ALA A 315 -2.65 6.54 -9.18
CA ALA A 315 -3.90 5.83 -9.33
C ALA A 315 -3.68 4.35 -9.67
N ARG A 316 -2.72 4.05 -10.56
CA ARG A 316 -2.30 2.68 -10.86
C ARG A 316 -1.76 1.97 -9.62
N TYR A 317 -0.88 2.64 -8.86
CA TYR A 317 -0.41 2.15 -7.56
C TYR A 317 -1.55 1.85 -6.58
N ALA A 318 -2.51 2.77 -6.45
CA ALA A 318 -3.65 2.66 -5.56
C ALA A 318 -4.49 1.42 -5.90
N ALA A 319 -4.84 1.23 -7.17
CA ALA A 319 -5.63 0.08 -7.62
C ALA A 319 -4.88 -1.25 -7.43
N LEU A 320 -3.61 -1.35 -7.85
CA LEU A 320 -2.81 -2.58 -7.67
C LEU A 320 -2.68 -2.97 -6.19
N SER A 321 -2.44 -1.98 -5.33
CA SER A 321 -2.40 -2.19 -3.88
C SER A 321 -3.75 -2.66 -3.35
N GLN A 322 -4.85 -2.05 -3.83
CA GLN A 322 -6.20 -2.34 -3.38
C GLN A 322 -6.67 -3.75 -3.78
N HIS A 323 -6.42 -4.19 -5.01
CA HIS A 323 -6.69 -5.57 -5.44
C HIS A 323 -5.98 -6.59 -4.55
N GLY A 324 -4.69 -6.40 -4.29
CA GLY A 324 -3.93 -7.32 -3.43
C GLY A 324 -4.38 -7.30 -1.96
N ARG A 325 -4.92 -6.18 -1.46
CA ARG A 325 -5.53 -6.10 -0.13
C ARG A 325 -6.86 -6.84 -0.05
N TYR A 326 -7.73 -6.71 -1.06
CA TYR A 326 -8.93 -7.54 -1.15
C TYR A 326 -8.58 -9.03 -1.24
N ALA A 327 -7.57 -9.40 -2.03
CA ALA A 327 -7.13 -10.79 -2.11
C ALA A 327 -6.59 -11.30 -0.76
N ALA A 328 -5.83 -10.49 -0.03
CA ALA A 328 -5.42 -10.81 1.34
C ALA A 328 -6.63 -10.95 2.29
N ALA A 329 -7.66 -10.11 2.15
CA ALA A 329 -8.90 -10.23 2.92
C ALA A 329 -9.60 -11.56 2.71
N TYR A 330 -9.86 -11.90 1.45
CA TYR A 330 -10.49 -13.17 1.10
C TYR A 330 -9.62 -14.35 1.49
N LEU A 331 -8.29 -14.25 1.38
CA LEU A 331 -7.38 -15.28 1.87
C LEU A 331 -7.55 -15.51 3.38
N GLY A 332 -7.62 -14.45 4.18
CA GLY A 332 -7.83 -14.59 5.63
C GLY A 332 -9.22 -15.14 6.00
N ILE A 333 -10.26 -14.79 5.24
CA ILE A 333 -11.62 -15.34 5.37
C ILE A 333 -11.62 -16.84 5.08
N GLY A 334 -11.05 -17.26 3.95
CA GLY A 334 -10.98 -18.67 3.55
C GLY A 334 -10.09 -19.51 4.46
N LEU A 335 -9.04 -18.92 5.06
CA LEU A 335 -8.24 -19.56 6.11
C LEU A 335 -8.92 -19.59 7.48
N GLY A 336 -10.14 -19.06 7.62
CA GLY A 336 -10.87 -18.99 8.89
C GLY A 336 -10.20 -18.11 9.96
N ARG A 337 -9.24 -17.27 9.56
CA ARG A 337 -8.55 -16.30 10.44
C ARG A 337 -9.38 -15.04 10.62
N TYR A 338 -10.20 -14.71 9.62
CA TYR A 338 -11.22 -13.68 9.69
C TYR A 338 -12.63 -14.29 9.64
N GLY A 339 -13.61 -13.58 10.19
CA GLY A 339 -15.03 -13.94 10.06
C GLY A 339 -15.49 -15.04 10.99
N THR A 340 -14.71 -15.37 12.01
CA THR A 340 -15.15 -16.25 13.10
C THR A 340 -15.78 -15.36 14.20
N PRO A 341 -17.02 -15.61 14.63
CA PRO A 341 -17.63 -14.88 15.74
C PRO A 341 -16.73 -14.99 16.97
N ILE A 342 -16.26 -13.86 17.50
CA ILE A 342 -15.41 -13.85 18.67
C ILE A 342 -16.32 -14.02 19.90
N ASP A 343 -16.33 -15.21 20.52
CA ASP A 343 -17.10 -15.48 21.74
C ASP A 343 -16.54 -14.78 23.00
N SER A 344 -15.40 -14.11 22.91
CA SER A 344 -14.75 -13.42 24.04
C SER A 344 -13.86 -12.26 23.59
N ALA A 345 -13.99 -11.10 24.24
CA ALA A 345 -13.15 -9.94 23.95
C ALA A 345 -11.65 -10.30 24.08
N PRO A 346 -10.78 -9.83 23.16
CA PRO A 346 -9.35 -10.09 23.26
C PRO A 346 -8.77 -9.43 24.53
N ASP A 347 -8.05 -10.22 25.33
CA ASP A 347 -7.42 -9.79 26.60
C ASP A 347 -6.18 -8.89 26.40
N GLU A 348 -5.72 -8.68 25.16
CA GLU A 348 -4.54 -7.89 24.82
C GLU A 348 -4.79 -6.95 23.63
N PRO A 349 -4.07 -5.81 23.52
CA PRO A 349 -4.20 -4.90 22.38
C PRO A 349 -4.13 -5.68 21.06
N GLY A 350 -5.14 -5.45 20.22
CA GLY A 350 -5.59 -6.35 19.15
C GLY A 350 -4.49 -7.06 18.39
N ASN A 351 -4.55 -8.39 18.41
CA ASN A 351 -3.77 -9.24 17.53
C ASN A 351 -4.01 -8.75 16.08
N PRO A 352 -2.99 -8.28 15.33
CA PRO A 352 -3.17 -7.82 13.96
C PRO A 352 -3.59 -8.95 13.00
N ALA A 353 -3.63 -10.20 13.47
CA ALA A 353 -4.26 -11.33 12.80
C ALA A 353 -5.78 -11.44 13.02
N GLU A 354 -6.37 -10.69 13.95
CA GLU A 354 -7.81 -10.69 14.28
C GLU A 354 -8.52 -9.42 13.79
N ASP A 355 -7.85 -8.27 13.82
CA ASP A 355 -8.34 -7.00 13.24
C ASP A 355 -7.18 -6.27 12.54
N PRO A 356 -6.92 -6.57 11.26
CA PRO A 356 -5.84 -5.91 10.54
C PRO A 356 -6.20 -4.45 10.27
N ALA A 357 -5.45 -3.53 10.88
CA ALA A 357 -5.47 -2.11 10.52
C ALA A 357 -4.83 -1.91 9.13
N TRP A 358 -5.57 -2.26 8.08
CA TRP A 358 -5.25 -1.89 6.70
C TRP A 358 -5.58 -0.41 6.47
#